data_AF-A0A1T5I0N7-F1
#
_entry.id   AF-A0A1T5I0N7-F1
#
_cell.length_a   1.000
_cell.length_b   1.000
_cell.length_c   1.000
_cell.angle_alpha   90.00
_cell.angle_beta   90.00
_cell.angle_gamma   90.00
#
_symmetry.space_group_name_H-M   'P 1'
#
loop_
_entity.id
_entity.type
_entity.pdbx_description
1 polymer ?
#
loop_
_entity_poly.entity_id
_entity_poly.type
_entity_poly.pdbx_seq_one_letter_code
_entity_poly.pdbx_strand_id
1 'polypeptide(L)'
;MNFKIKAARSEDIMQAFVWVTNTSGFDKFQIVKIKNLSNKKIIWVTLLHADQSFIKNYNNKEIRNTISITSDEQCLIISEWYRDLLEIEKNKIHKLDIKQYSIGCIKSLLMSKYHPDTTVRLSATLGLFSIVLGIIGISQPISDLIVNFDLFRIKEVMDCLIQKTFNKLY
;
A
#
# COMPACT_ATOMS: atom_id res chain seq x y z
N MET A 1 -4.78 -0.46 -20.84
CA MET A 1 -3.83 -0.53 -21.98
C MET A 1 -3.36 -1.98 -22.15
N ASN A 2 -2.81 -2.33 -23.31
CA ASN A 2 -2.28 -3.67 -23.56
C ASN A 2 -0.80 -3.71 -23.19
N PHE A 3 -0.40 -4.63 -22.33
CA PHE A 3 0.99 -4.80 -21.91
C PHE A 3 1.45 -6.23 -22.19
N LYS A 4 2.65 -6.38 -22.75
CA LYS A 4 3.32 -7.67 -22.86
C LYS A 4 3.95 -8.00 -21.52
N ILE A 5 3.62 -9.16 -20.95
CA ILE A 5 4.13 -9.56 -19.64
C ILE A 5 5.43 -10.35 -19.82
N LYS A 6 6.47 -9.96 -19.09
CA LYS A 6 7.78 -10.61 -19.09
C LYS A 6 8.10 -11.07 -17.67
N ALA A 7 8.86 -12.15 -17.56
CA ALA A 7 9.28 -12.65 -16.26
C ALA A 7 10.40 -11.77 -15.69
N ALA A 8 10.32 -11.44 -14.40
CA ALA A 8 11.44 -10.81 -13.70
C ALA A 8 12.64 -11.76 -13.59
N ARG A 9 13.82 -11.17 -13.33
CA ARG A 9 15.05 -11.92 -13.05
C ARG A 9 14.95 -12.59 -11.67
N SER A 10 15.74 -13.62 -11.44
CA SER A 10 15.80 -14.33 -10.16
C SER A 10 16.10 -13.42 -8.98
N GLU A 11 17.03 -12.48 -9.17
CA GLU A 11 17.43 -11.43 -8.20
C GLU A 11 16.24 -10.54 -7.78
N ASP A 12 15.29 -10.34 -8.69
CA ASP A 12 14.16 -9.42 -8.53
C ASP A 12 12.90 -10.15 -8.00
N ILE A 13 12.94 -11.48 -7.78
CA ILE A 13 11.75 -12.27 -7.38
C ILE A 13 11.16 -11.80 -6.06
N MET A 14 12.01 -11.48 -5.09
CA MET A 14 11.61 -11.08 -3.73
C MET A 14 11.46 -9.57 -3.57
N GLN A 15 11.62 -8.80 -4.65
CA GLN A 15 11.53 -7.35 -4.59
C GLN A 15 10.09 -6.86 -4.73
N ALA A 16 9.77 -5.76 -4.03
CA ALA A 16 8.43 -5.18 -4.01
C ALA A 16 8.16 -4.17 -5.13
N PHE A 17 8.71 -4.41 -6.31
CA PHE A 17 8.53 -3.57 -7.47
C PHE A 17 8.28 -4.38 -8.75
N VAL A 18 7.81 -3.69 -9.77
CA VAL A 18 7.71 -4.18 -11.14
C VAL A 18 8.38 -3.18 -12.06
N TRP A 19 9.00 -3.68 -13.14
CA TRP A 19 9.61 -2.78 -14.12
C TRP A 19 8.68 -2.52 -15.30
N VAL A 20 8.78 -1.32 -15.85
CA VAL A 20 8.15 -0.92 -17.11
C VAL A 20 9.20 -0.40 -18.09
N THR A 21 9.17 -0.87 -19.33
CA THR A 21 10.11 -0.43 -20.39
C THR A 21 9.63 0.83 -21.08
N ASN A 22 8.37 0.86 -21.51
CA ASN A 22 7.79 2.06 -22.12
C ASN A 22 7.27 2.98 -21.00
N THR A 23 7.99 4.07 -20.81
CA THR A 23 7.81 5.02 -19.71
C THR A 23 6.87 6.17 -20.06
N SER A 24 6.30 6.20 -21.28
CA SER A 24 5.41 7.28 -21.71
C SER A 24 4.22 7.42 -20.76
N GLY A 25 4.24 8.48 -19.97
CA GLY A 25 3.19 8.83 -19.02
C GLY A 25 3.38 8.30 -17.60
N PHE A 26 4.51 7.69 -17.24
CA PHE A 26 4.83 7.25 -15.88
C PHE A 26 6.01 8.03 -15.26
N ASP A 27 5.98 8.22 -13.94
CA ASP A 27 7.12 8.74 -13.18
C ASP A 27 8.17 7.64 -12.94
N LYS A 28 9.45 8.03 -12.84
CA LYS A 28 10.58 7.09 -12.68
C LYS A 28 10.41 6.08 -11.54
N PHE A 29 9.78 6.52 -10.46
CA PHE A 29 9.50 5.75 -9.27
C PHE A 29 8.14 6.16 -8.74
N GLN A 30 7.19 5.23 -8.66
CA GLN A 30 5.87 5.55 -8.15
C GLN A 30 5.11 4.33 -7.63
N ILE A 31 4.22 4.57 -6.68
CA ILE A 31 3.26 3.57 -6.25
C ILE A 31 2.14 3.51 -7.28
N VAL A 32 1.88 2.32 -7.80
CA VAL A 32 0.82 2.08 -8.78
C VAL A 32 -0.15 1.02 -8.29
N LYS A 33 -1.39 1.17 -8.72
CA LYS A 33 -2.40 0.13 -8.65
C LYS A 33 -2.50 -0.53 -10.00
N ILE A 34 -2.15 -1.81 -10.08
CA ILE A 34 -2.28 -2.59 -11.31
C ILE A 34 -3.53 -3.44 -11.19
N LYS A 35 -4.46 -3.25 -12.12
CA LYS A 35 -5.68 -4.02 -12.23
C LYS A 35 -5.70 -4.82 -13.52
N ASN A 36 -5.85 -6.14 -13.41
CA ASN A 36 -6.16 -6.98 -14.56
C ASN A 36 -7.63 -6.77 -14.95
N LEU A 37 -7.88 -6.32 -16.17
CA LEU A 37 -9.24 -6.00 -16.62
C LEU A 37 -10.06 -7.26 -16.95
N SER A 38 -9.42 -8.40 -17.19
CA SER A 38 -10.10 -9.65 -17.52
C SER A 38 -10.76 -10.30 -16.29
N ASN A 39 -10.04 -10.38 -15.17
CA ASN A 39 -10.51 -11.04 -13.92
C ASN A 39 -10.76 -10.05 -12.76
N LYS A 40 -10.53 -8.75 -12.95
CA LYS A 40 -10.67 -7.68 -11.96
C LYS A 40 -9.73 -7.79 -10.75
N LYS A 41 -8.72 -8.67 -10.76
CA LYS A 41 -7.70 -8.77 -9.70
C LYS A 41 -6.85 -7.51 -9.67
N ILE A 42 -6.41 -7.15 -8.47
CA ILE A 42 -5.72 -5.88 -8.19
C ILE A 42 -4.52 -6.15 -7.31
N ILE A 43 -3.40 -5.50 -7.62
CA ILE A 43 -2.23 -5.40 -6.75
C ILE A 43 -1.82 -3.94 -6.58
N TRP A 44 -1.11 -3.68 -5.47
CA TRP A 44 -0.43 -2.41 -5.21
C TRP A 44 1.06 -2.68 -5.15
N VAL A 45 1.84 -1.97 -5.97
CA VAL A 45 3.26 -2.23 -6.14
C VAL A 45 3.99 -0.97 -6.59
N THR A 46 5.30 -0.90 -6.36
CA THR A 46 6.13 0.15 -6.94
C THR A 46 6.38 -0.14 -8.42
N LEU A 47 6.17 0.85 -9.27
CA LEU A 47 6.60 0.83 -10.66
C LEU A 47 7.98 1.49 -10.76
N LEU A 48 8.91 0.80 -11.41
CA LEU A 48 10.24 1.32 -11.73
C LEU A 48 10.44 1.36 -13.24
N HIS A 49 11.13 2.39 -13.72
CA HIS A 49 11.52 2.47 -15.12
C HIS A 49 12.72 1.56 -15.40
N ALA A 50 12.58 0.70 -16.40
CA ALA A 50 13.69 -0.05 -16.96
C ALA A 50 14.53 0.89 -17.83
N ASP A 51 15.70 1.29 -17.33
CA ASP A 51 16.65 2.09 -18.07
C ASP A 51 17.47 1.24 -19.06
N GLN A 52 18.33 1.89 -19.85
CA GLN A 52 19.16 1.19 -20.83
C GLN A 52 20.12 0.20 -20.17
N SER A 53 20.64 0.53 -18.98
CA SER A 53 21.53 -0.32 -18.20
C SER A 53 20.80 -1.59 -17.75
N PHE A 54 19.59 -1.46 -17.22
CA PHE A 54 18.73 -2.56 -16.84
C PHE A 54 18.41 -3.43 -18.06
N ILE A 55 18.01 -2.84 -19.20
CA ILE A 55 17.69 -3.61 -20.41
C ILE A 55 18.92 -4.37 -20.91
N LYS A 56 20.10 -3.75 -20.91
CA LYS A 56 21.37 -4.40 -21.28
C LYS A 56 21.68 -5.58 -20.36
N ASN A 57 21.55 -5.39 -19.04
CA ASN A 57 21.81 -6.43 -18.05
C ASN A 57 20.77 -7.56 -18.13
N TYR A 58 19.50 -7.22 -18.31
CA TYR A 58 18.40 -8.18 -18.45
C TYR A 58 18.56 -9.05 -19.71
N ASN A 59 19.07 -8.47 -20.80
CA ASN A 59 19.29 -9.17 -22.07
C ASN A 59 20.63 -9.92 -22.14
N ASN A 60 21.49 -9.83 -21.11
CA ASN A 60 22.81 -10.44 -21.11
C ASN A 60 22.71 -11.96 -21.33
N LYS A 61 23.40 -12.46 -22.35
CA LYS A 61 23.29 -13.85 -22.83
C LYS A 61 23.82 -14.88 -21.84
N GLU A 62 24.75 -14.48 -20.98
CA GLU A 62 25.45 -15.38 -20.05
C GLU A 62 24.58 -15.81 -18.86
N ILE A 63 23.48 -15.09 -18.58
CA ILE A 63 22.62 -15.29 -17.40
C ILE A 63 21.22 -15.83 -17.81
N ARG A 64 21.07 -16.31 -19.06
CA ARG A 64 19.75 -16.50 -19.69
C ARG A 64 18.89 -17.61 -19.09
N ASN A 65 17.82 -17.20 -18.41
CA ASN A 65 16.54 -17.92 -18.33
C ASN A 65 15.34 -17.03 -18.77
N THR A 66 15.59 -15.85 -19.35
CA THR A 66 14.58 -14.84 -19.70
C THR A 66 14.54 -14.54 -21.20
N ILE A 67 13.38 -14.11 -21.70
CA ILE A 67 13.20 -13.69 -23.10
C ILE A 67 13.55 -12.21 -23.21
N SER A 68 14.35 -11.85 -24.20
CA SER A 68 14.82 -10.49 -24.43
C SER A 68 13.69 -9.47 -24.56
N ILE A 69 14.01 -8.24 -24.18
CA ILE A 69 13.13 -7.07 -24.22
C ILE A 69 13.82 -5.92 -24.95
N THR A 70 13.04 -5.00 -25.51
CA THR A 70 13.53 -3.75 -26.10
C THR A 70 12.93 -2.56 -25.36
N SER A 71 13.54 -1.38 -25.48
CA SER A 71 13.10 -0.17 -24.78
C SER A 71 11.79 0.41 -25.31
N ASP A 72 11.49 0.17 -26.58
CA ASP A 72 10.29 0.62 -27.29
C ASP A 72 9.08 -0.31 -27.08
N GLU A 73 9.31 -1.58 -26.70
CA GLU A 73 8.23 -2.51 -26.37
C GLU A 73 7.45 -2.00 -25.15
N GLN A 74 6.12 -1.96 -25.23
CA GLN A 74 5.26 -1.74 -24.05
C GLN A 74 5.15 -3.04 -23.24
N CYS A 75 6.13 -3.25 -22.36
CA CYS A 75 6.19 -4.44 -21.53
C CYS A 75 6.27 -4.14 -20.03
N LEU A 76 5.72 -5.06 -19.25
CA LEU A 76 5.88 -5.10 -17.79
C LEU A 76 6.67 -6.34 -17.42
N ILE A 77 7.67 -6.14 -16.59
CA ILE A 77 8.53 -7.21 -16.08
C ILE A 77 8.10 -7.45 -14.64
N ILE A 78 7.47 -8.61 -14.42
CA ILE A 78 6.74 -8.92 -13.20
C ILE A 78 7.27 -10.24 -12.63
N SER A 79 7.52 -10.26 -11.31
CA SER A 79 7.90 -11.48 -10.60
C SER A 79 6.78 -12.52 -10.61
N GLU A 80 7.11 -13.77 -10.35
CA GLU A 80 6.12 -14.86 -10.30
C GLU A 80 5.02 -14.60 -9.27
N TRP A 81 5.40 -14.17 -8.07
CA TRP A 81 4.46 -13.80 -7.01
C TRP A 81 3.35 -12.85 -7.48
N TYR A 82 3.71 -11.74 -8.13
CA TYR A 82 2.74 -10.77 -8.61
C TYR A 82 1.94 -11.26 -9.83
N ARG A 83 2.54 -12.11 -10.67
CA ARG A 83 1.82 -12.75 -11.79
C ARG A 83 0.73 -13.69 -11.28
N ASP A 84 1.01 -14.45 -10.22
CA ASP A 84 0.05 -15.35 -9.61
C ASP A 84 -1.09 -14.57 -8.93
N LEU A 85 -0.78 -13.49 -8.21
CA LEU A 85 -1.79 -12.61 -7.60
C LEU A 85 -2.72 -11.95 -8.64
N LEU A 86 -2.19 -11.62 -9.82
CA LEU A 86 -2.96 -11.06 -10.93
C LEU A 86 -3.58 -12.13 -11.84
N GLU A 87 -3.24 -13.41 -11.64
CA GLU A 87 -3.55 -14.56 -12.48
C GLU A 87 -3.24 -14.29 -13.97
N ILE A 88 -2.01 -13.81 -14.23
CA ILE A 88 -1.53 -13.50 -15.59
C ILE A 88 -0.36 -14.40 -16.00
N GLU A 89 -0.43 -14.88 -17.24
CA GLU A 89 0.64 -15.68 -17.82
C GLU A 89 1.78 -14.83 -18.37
N LYS A 90 3.02 -15.34 -18.25
CA LYS A 90 4.21 -14.73 -18.87
C LYS A 90 4.17 -14.87 -20.39
N ASN A 91 4.80 -13.91 -21.08
CA ASN A 91 4.95 -13.82 -22.53
C ASN A 91 3.64 -13.65 -23.34
N LYS A 92 2.52 -13.41 -22.65
CA LYS A 92 1.25 -13.06 -23.27
C LYS A 92 0.95 -11.57 -23.11
N ILE A 93 0.11 -11.05 -23.98
CA ILE A 93 -0.41 -9.69 -23.90
C ILE A 93 -1.66 -9.70 -23.02
N HIS A 94 -1.69 -8.82 -22.03
CA HIS A 94 -2.82 -8.67 -21.11
C HIS A 94 -3.31 -7.24 -21.08
N LYS A 95 -4.62 -7.06 -20.92
CA LYS A 95 -5.24 -5.75 -20.80
C LYS A 95 -5.22 -5.31 -19.33
N LEU A 96 -4.32 -4.40 -19.00
CA LEU A 96 -4.11 -3.91 -17.64
C LEU A 96 -4.47 -2.42 -17.52
N ASP A 97 -5.06 -2.06 -16.38
CA ASP A 97 -5.27 -0.68 -15.96
C ASP A 97 -4.25 -0.36 -14.87
N ILE A 98 -3.32 0.55 -15.17
CA ILE A 98 -2.27 0.97 -14.26
C ILE A 98 -2.57 2.41 -13.87
N LYS A 99 -2.91 2.61 -12.59
CA LYS A 99 -3.19 3.93 -12.04
C LYS A 99 -2.09 4.34 -11.09
N GLN A 100 -1.60 5.56 -11.30
CA GLN A 100 -0.56 6.17 -10.49
C GLN A 100 -1.15 6.84 -9.27
N TYR A 101 -0.42 6.75 -8.16
CA TYR A 101 -0.83 7.35 -6.90
C TYR A 101 0.38 8.00 -6.22
N SER A 102 0.13 9.15 -5.60
CA SER A 102 1.09 9.76 -4.68
C SER A 102 1.38 8.84 -3.49
N ILE A 103 2.61 8.92 -2.99
CA ILE A 103 3.05 8.20 -1.78
C ILE A 103 2.24 8.72 -0.59
N GLY A 104 1.70 7.81 0.22
CA GLY A 104 0.95 8.15 1.43
C GLY A 104 0.79 6.95 2.35
N CYS A 105 0.65 7.19 3.66
CA CYS A 105 0.74 6.16 4.70
C CYS A 105 -0.18 4.95 4.46
N ILE A 106 -1.43 5.18 4.06
CA ILE A 106 -2.40 4.10 3.78
C ILE A 106 -1.96 3.25 2.59
N LYS A 107 -1.43 3.88 1.53
CA LYS A 107 -0.99 3.18 0.32
C LYS A 107 0.29 2.38 0.57
N SER A 108 1.20 2.92 1.38
CA SER A 108 2.39 2.19 1.83
C SER A 108 2.00 0.94 2.61
N LEU A 109 1.03 1.04 3.53
CA LEU A 109 0.50 -0.12 4.24
C LEU A 109 -0.15 -1.15 3.30
N LEU A 110 -0.93 -0.68 2.32
CA LEU A 110 -1.53 -1.56 1.31
C LEU A 110 -0.45 -2.28 0.48
N MET A 111 0.62 -1.60 0.09
CA MET A 111 1.75 -2.26 -0.58
C MET A 111 2.39 -3.34 0.29
N SER A 112 2.61 -3.07 1.58
CA SER A 112 3.19 -4.06 2.50
C SER A 112 2.35 -5.34 2.58
N LYS A 113 1.02 -5.25 2.38
CA LYS A 113 0.14 -6.42 2.30
C LYS A 113 0.42 -7.30 1.07
N TYR A 114 0.85 -6.72 -0.05
CA TYR A 114 1.15 -7.47 -1.29
C TYR A 114 2.64 -7.83 -1.43
N HIS A 115 3.47 -7.45 -0.46
CA HIS A 115 4.91 -7.73 -0.48
C HIS A 115 5.18 -9.24 -0.62
N PRO A 116 6.16 -9.69 -1.43
CA PRO A 116 6.47 -11.12 -1.61
C PRO A 116 7.00 -11.80 -0.34
N ASP A 117 7.74 -11.08 0.50
CA ASP A 117 8.18 -11.58 1.82
C ASP A 117 7.00 -11.73 2.80
N THR A 118 6.83 -12.95 3.34
CA THR A 118 5.86 -13.29 4.37
C THR A 118 6.02 -12.47 5.65
N THR A 119 7.25 -12.17 6.04
CA THR A 119 7.58 -11.44 7.27
C THR A 119 7.05 -10.02 7.19
N VAL A 120 7.23 -9.35 6.04
CA VAL A 120 6.71 -7.99 5.80
C VAL A 120 5.19 -7.97 5.86
N ARG A 121 4.52 -8.94 5.21
CA ARG A 121 3.05 -9.06 5.25
C ARG A 121 2.54 -9.29 6.66
N LEU A 122 3.20 -10.16 7.43
CA LEU A 122 2.82 -10.46 8.80
C LEU A 122 2.99 -9.22 9.69
N SER A 123 4.14 -8.55 9.61
CA SER A 123 4.40 -7.31 10.36
C SER A 123 3.40 -6.21 10.05
N ALA A 124 3.03 -6.02 8.77
CA ALA A 124 2.00 -5.05 8.39
C ALA A 124 0.62 -5.41 8.97
N THR A 125 0.29 -6.69 8.99
CA THR A 125 -0.99 -7.18 9.54
C THR A 125 -1.03 -7.02 11.06
N LEU A 126 0.05 -7.39 11.76
CA LEU A 126 0.19 -7.19 13.20
C LEU A 126 0.17 -5.71 13.57
N GLY A 127 0.86 -4.85 12.81
CA GLY A 127 0.82 -3.41 13.01
C GLY A 127 -0.59 -2.84 12.88
N LEU A 128 -1.38 -3.33 11.91
CA LEU A 128 -2.77 -2.94 11.76
C LEU A 128 -3.61 -3.38 12.97
N PHE A 129 -3.43 -4.61 13.47
CA PHE A 129 -4.10 -5.08 14.69
C PHE A 129 -3.72 -4.24 15.91
N SER A 130 -2.46 -3.87 16.07
CA SER A 130 -2.00 -3.01 17.16
C SER A 130 -2.66 -1.63 17.13
N ILE A 131 -2.85 -1.03 15.95
CA ILE A 131 -3.57 0.25 15.82
C ILE A 131 -5.03 0.10 16.26
N VAL A 132 -5.72 -0.95 15.80
CA VAL A 132 -7.12 -1.21 16.17
C VAL A 132 -7.26 -1.41 17.68
N LEU A 133 -6.40 -2.24 18.27
CA LEU A 133 -6.39 -2.49 19.72
C LEU A 133 -6.04 -1.22 20.51
N GLY A 134 -5.12 -0.41 20.00
CA GLY A 134 -4.78 0.89 20.59
C GLY A 134 -5.97 1.84 20.64
N ILE A 135 -6.75 1.94 19.55
CA ILE A 135 -7.98 2.75 19.50
C ILE A 135 -9.01 2.26 20.52
N ILE A 136 -9.21 0.94 20.61
CA ILE A 136 -10.12 0.33 21.59
C ILE A 136 -9.64 0.64 23.02
N GLY A 137 -8.36 0.46 23.30
CA GLY A 137 -7.78 0.72 24.63
C GLY A 137 -7.88 2.18 25.06
N ILE A 138 -7.72 3.14 24.13
CA ILE A 138 -7.83 4.57 24.42
C ILE A 138 -9.29 5.02 24.58
N SER A 139 -10.25 4.31 23.97
CA SER A 139 -11.67 4.68 24.04
C SER A 139 -12.25 4.66 25.46
N GLN A 140 -11.78 3.74 26.32
CA GLN A 140 -12.27 3.63 27.70
C GLN A 140 -11.82 4.82 28.57
N PRO A 141 -10.51 5.16 28.67
CA PRO A 141 -10.06 6.35 29.41
C PRO A 141 -10.69 7.65 28.92
N ILE A 142 -10.90 7.79 27.60
CA ILE A 142 -11.54 8.99 27.04
C ILE A 142 -12.98 9.09 27.53
N SER A 143 -13.73 7.99 27.53
CA SER A 143 -15.11 7.97 28.01
C SER A 143 -15.19 8.33 29.49
N ASP A 144 -14.29 7.76 30.30
CA ASP A 144 -14.19 8.06 31.73
C ASP A 144 -13.82 9.54 31.98
N LEU A 145 -12.91 10.10 31.19
CA LEU A 145 -12.52 11.51 31.31
C LEU A 145 -13.70 12.44 31.00
N ILE A 146 -14.49 12.14 29.97
CA ILE A 146 -15.67 12.94 29.58
C ILE A 146 -16.71 12.91 30.71
N VAL A 147 -17.03 11.73 31.24
CA VAL A 147 -18.02 11.59 32.33
C VAL A 147 -17.57 12.33 33.58
N ASN A 148 -16.29 12.21 33.96
CA ASN A 148 -15.76 12.91 35.13
C ASN A 148 -15.73 14.43 34.93
N PHE A 149 -15.46 14.91 33.72
CA PHE A 149 -15.50 16.34 33.40
C PHE A 149 -16.92 16.91 33.51
N ASP A 150 -17.93 16.20 32.99
CA ASP A 150 -19.32 16.61 33.11
C ASP A 150 -19.80 16.63 34.58
N LEU A 151 -19.43 15.61 35.36
CA LEU A 151 -19.72 15.57 36.80
C LEU A 151 -19.07 16.73 37.56
N PHE A 152 -17.82 17.05 37.24
CA PHE A 152 -17.12 18.19 37.84
C PHE A 152 -17.85 19.51 37.56
N ARG A 153 -18.29 19.73 36.31
CA ARG A 153 -19.02 20.93 35.91
C ARG A 153 -20.38 21.04 36.61
N ILE A 154 -21.10 19.93 36.75
CA ILE A 154 -22.38 19.89 37.50
C ILE A 154 -22.15 20.28 38.96
N LYS A 155 -21.08 19.76 39.58
CA LYS A 155 -20.74 20.06 40.97
C LYS A 155 -20.47 21.56 41.20
N GLU A 156 -19.68 22.20 40.33
CA GLU A 156 -19.42 23.65 40.42
C GLU A 156 -20.72 24.49 40.31
N VAL A 157 -21.63 24.11 39.40
CA VAL A 157 -22.92 24.79 39.24
C VAL A 157 -23.78 24.61 40.49
N MET A 158 -23.82 23.41 41.06
CA MET A 158 -24.56 23.14 42.31
C MET A 158 -23.99 23.93 43.49
N ASP A 159 -22.67 23.94 43.67
CA ASP A 159 -22.02 24.68 44.76
C ASP A 159 -22.31 26.19 44.65
N CYS A 160 -22.31 26.76 43.44
CA CYS A 160 -22.68 28.15 43.20
C CYS A 160 -24.17 28.45 43.52
N LEU A 161 -25.07 27.55 43.13
CA LEU A 161 -26.51 27.67 43.44
C LEU A 161 -26.76 27.59 44.95
N ILE A 162 -26.09 26.68 45.65
CA ILE A 162 -26.21 26.52 47.10
C ILE A 162 -25.75 27.82 47.78
N GLN A 163 -24.60 28.37 47.39
CA GLN A 163 -24.06 29.58 47.99
C GLN A 163 -24.94 30.82 47.72
N LYS A 164 -25.50 30.95 46.51
CA LYS A 164 -26.49 32.00 46.19
C LYS A 164 -27.76 31.89 47.02
N THR A 165 -28.23 30.66 47.27
CA THR A 165 -29.44 30.43 48.07
C THR A 165 -29.21 30.78 49.53
N PHE A 166 -28.05 30.41 50.07
CA PHE A 166 -27.67 30.70 51.45
C PHE A 166 -27.57 32.22 51.70
N ASN A 167 -26.91 32.96 50.80
CA ASN A 167 -26.78 34.42 50.88
C ASN A 167 -28.10 35.21 50.73
N LYS A 168 -29.20 34.56 50.33
CA LYS A 168 -30.51 35.19 50.21
C LYS A 168 -31.39 34.98 51.45
N LEU A 169 -31.04 34.00 52.28
CA LEU A 169 -31.77 33.62 53.49
C LEU A 169 -31.21 34.26 54.77
N TYR A 170 -30.00 34.82 54.71
CA TYR A 170 -29.31 35.55 55.78
C TYR A 170 -28.93 36.94 55.30
#